data_AF-A0A1Y0MSU0-F1
#
_entry.id   AF-A0A1Y0MSU0-F1
#
_cell.length_a   1.000
_cell.length_b   1.000
_cell.length_c   1.000
_cell.angle_alpha   90.00
_cell.angle_beta   90.00
_cell.angle_gamma   90.00
#
_symmetry.space_group_name_H-M   'P 1'
#
loop_
_entity.id
_entity.type
_entity.pdbx_description
1 polymer ?
#
loop_
_entity_poly.entity_id
_entity_poly.type
_entity_poly.pdbx_seq_one_letter_code
_entity_poly.pdbx_strand_id
1 'polypeptide(L)'
;MESFQSLFLNYYIPASNKSIADSWSQISSSKYKHLLNISKSDLKDNLYETIRLGYVGLFHKYESYLKALVDAVNFLLKELNEISDLLSIEKYCQREYGINIYKSHNHFAITCKVNYISNCIKHYDGLPVKEPIHERFAHFSKDEKIQIERDEFKSDIDRMKGHCELLLSQILAIGFKQFIESEIHGENENARVLKEKYDQILKNFEYTLSDFSNPRNYFTQ
;
A
#
# COMPACT_ATOMS: atom_id res chain seq x y z
N MET A 1 8.46 -7.95 3.17
CA MET A 1 8.87 -6.53 3.04
C MET A 1 10.15 -6.22 3.83
N GLU A 2 10.67 -7.15 4.63
CA GLU A 2 11.86 -6.94 5.45
C GLU A 2 13.13 -6.70 4.65
N SER A 3 13.35 -7.47 3.58
CA SER A 3 14.48 -7.25 2.67
C SER A 3 14.48 -5.84 2.06
N PHE A 4 13.30 -5.35 1.67
CA PHE A 4 13.11 -4.00 1.15
C PHE A 4 13.42 -2.93 2.20
N GLN A 5 12.88 -3.08 3.41
CA GLN A 5 13.15 -2.16 4.51
C GLN A 5 14.63 -2.10 4.86
N SER A 6 15.29 -3.26 4.98
CA SER A 6 16.72 -3.33 5.26
C SER A 6 17.53 -2.65 4.16
N LEU A 7 17.22 -2.94 2.89
CA LEU A 7 17.89 -2.35 1.74
C LEU A 7 17.85 -0.81 1.78
N PHE A 8 16.67 -0.23 2.00
CA PHE A 8 16.54 1.23 2.01
C PHE A 8 17.08 1.87 3.29
N LEU A 9 16.73 1.35 4.46
CA LEU A 9 17.06 2.01 5.74
C LEU A 9 18.50 1.78 6.17
N ASN A 10 19.11 0.64 5.81
CA ASN A 10 20.44 0.26 6.27
C ASN A 10 21.52 0.42 5.20
N TYR A 11 21.16 0.45 3.91
CA TYR A 11 22.14 0.58 2.82
C TYR A 11 21.94 1.88 2.03
N TYR A 12 20.79 2.09 1.39
CA TYR A 12 20.62 3.23 0.47
C TYR A 12 20.61 4.58 1.17
N ILE A 13 19.78 4.77 2.20
CA ILE A 13 19.74 6.05 2.94
C ILE A 13 21.09 6.37 3.60
N PRO A 14 21.77 5.43 4.29
CA PRO A 14 23.12 5.66 4.80
C PRO A 14 24.14 5.99 3.70
N ALA A 15 24.08 5.32 2.55
CA ALA A 15 24.96 5.62 1.41
C ALA A 15 24.72 7.03 0.87
N SER A 16 23.47 7.47 0.74
CA SER A 16 23.14 8.84 0.31
C SER A 16 23.64 9.88 1.31
N ASN A 17 23.48 9.63 2.62
CA ASN A 17 24.04 10.50 3.66
C ASN A 17 25.57 10.57 3.62
N LYS A 18 26.24 9.44 3.38
CA LYS A 18 27.69 9.40 3.21
C LYS A 18 28.12 10.20 1.98
N SER A 19 27.43 10.02 0.85
CA SER A 19 27.69 10.78 -0.37
C SER A 19 27.55 12.28 -0.14
N ILE A 20 26.54 12.72 0.62
CA ILE A 20 26.37 14.14 0.98
C ILE A 20 27.56 14.66 1.78
N ALA A 21 28.01 13.90 2.77
CA ALA A 21 29.15 14.28 3.61
C ALA A 21 30.46 14.36 2.79
N ASP A 22 30.69 13.36 1.94
CA ASP A 22 31.87 13.28 1.07
C ASP A 22 31.88 14.43 0.04
N SER A 23 30.75 14.68 -0.63
CA SER A 23 30.60 15.80 -1.57
C SER A 23 30.80 17.16 -0.88
N TRP A 24 30.25 17.35 0.32
CA TRP A 24 30.44 18.60 1.06
C TRP A 24 31.89 18.82 1.49
N SER A 25 32.58 17.76 1.93
CA SER A 25 34.01 17.80 2.26
C SER A 25 34.85 18.21 1.04
N GLN A 26 34.56 17.65 -0.13
CA GLN A 26 35.24 18.00 -1.38
C GLN A 26 34.95 19.44 -1.83
N ILE A 27 33.69 19.89 -1.78
CA ILE A 27 33.32 21.27 -2.14
C ILE A 27 34.00 22.27 -1.21
N SER A 28 33.95 22.04 0.11
CA SER A 28 34.51 22.95 1.11
C SER A 28 36.04 23.06 1.08
N SER A 29 36.74 21.99 0.68
CA SER A 29 38.19 21.95 0.51
C SER A 29 38.67 22.35 -0.90
N SER A 30 37.75 22.53 -1.85
CA SER A 30 38.09 22.88 -3.24
C SER A 30 38.64 24.30 -3.37
N LYS A 31 39.67 24.44 -4.23
CA LYS A 31 40.19 25.76 -4.65
C LYS A 31 39.11 26.61 -5.35
N TYR A 32 38.13 25.96 -5.98
CA TYR A 32 37.05 26.59 -6.73
C TYR A 32 35.78 26.81 -5.92
N LYS A 33 35.79 26.60 -4.59
CA LYS A 33 34.59 26.74 -3.76
C LYS A 33 33.89 28.09 -3.88
N HIS A 34 34.64 29.16 -4.17
CA HIS A 34 34.12 30.51 -4.38
C HIS A 34 33.32 30.66 -5.68
N LEU A 35 33.46 29.72 -6.62
CA LEU A 35 32.69 29.66 -7.87
C LEU A 35 31.44 28.80 -7.72
N LEU A 36 31.33 28.01 -6.64
CA LEU A 36 30.22 27.09 -6.40
C LEU A 36 29.21 27.73 -5.45
N ASN A 37 28.05 28.12 -5.97
CA ASN A 37 26.92 28.55 -5.15
C ASN A 37 26.04 27.35 -4.77
N ILE A 38 26.60 26.42 -3.98
CA ILE A 38 25.91 25.21 -3.54
C ILE A 38 25.93 25.16 -2.02
N SER A 39 24.75 25.07 -1.42
CA SER A 39 24.56 24.88 0.01
C SER A 39 24.56 23.39 0.38
N LYS A 40 24.82 23.08 1.65
CA LYS A 40 24.68 21.70 2.14
C LYS A 40 23.23 21.19 2.06
N SER A 41 22.25 22.09 2.12
CA SER A 41 20.83 21.74 1.90
C SER A 41 20.56 21.28 0.48
N ASP A 42 21.20 21.86 -0.53
CA ASP A 42 21.01 21.43 -1.93
C ASP A 42 21.48 19.99 -2.13
N LEU A 43 22.50 19.56 -1.40
CA LEU A 43 22.97 18.17 -1.41
C LEU A 43 21.98 17.21 -0.74
N LYS A 44 21.12 17.68 0.17
CA LYS A 44 20.09 16.83 0.80
C LYS A 44 19.04 16.35 -0.19
N ASP A 45 18.90 16.99 -1.36
CA ASP A 45 17.96 16.52 -2.38
C ASP A 45 18.27 15.08 -2.82
N ASN A 46 19.54 14.68 -2.85
CA ASN A 46 19.92 13.28 -3.13
C ASN A 46 19.35 12.29 -2.09
N LEU A 47 19.30 12.69 -0.81
CA LEU A 47 18.68 11.89 0.24
C LEU A 47 17.17 11.77 0.02
N TYR A 48 16.50 12.90 -0.23
CA TYR A 48 15.06 12.90 -0.49
C TYR A 48 14.71 12.13 -1.76
N GLU A 49 15.53 12.20 -2.80
CA GLU A 49 15.38 11.43 -4.03
C GLU A 49 15.48 9.93 -3.77
N THR A 50 16.42 9.52 -2.93
CA THR A 50 16.55 8.11 -2.50
C THR A 50 15.28 7.63 -1.81
N ILE A 51 14.69 8.46 -0.94
CA ILE A 51 13.45 8.15 -0.23
C ILE A 51 12.25 8.13 -1.20
N ARG A 52 12.17 9.09 -2.12
CA ARG A 52 11.14 9.15 -3.18
C ARG A 52 11.16 7.86 -4.02
N LEU A 53 12.30 7.48 -4.56
CA LEU A 53 12.44 6.21 -5.29
C LEU A 53 12.05 4.99 -4.43
N GLY A 54 12.28 5.08 -3.11
CA GLY A 54 11.75 4.13 -2.15
C GLY A 54 10.22 3.99 -2.15
N TYR A 55 9.47 5.09 -2.25
CA TYR A 55 8.01 5.00 -2.36
C TYR A 55 7.54 4.33 -3.66
N VAL A 56 8.23 4.56 -4.78
CA VAL A 56 7.94 3.87 -6.05
C VAL A 56 8.15 2.36 -5.90
N GLY A 57 9.30 1.96 -5.33
CA GLY A 57 9.61 0.56 -5.07
C GLY A 57 8.64 -0.09 -4.08
N LEU A 58 8.23 0.62 -3.03
CA LEU A 58 7.27 0.15 -2.03
C LEU A 58 5.90 -0.12 -2.67
N PHE A 59 5.43 0.78 -3.55
CA PHE A 59 4.17 0.61 -4.26
C PHE A 59 4.17 -0.61 -5.19
N HIS A 60 5.19 -0.76 -6.04
CA HIS A 60 5.29 -1.93 -6.94
C HIS A 60 5.37 -3.26 -6.16
N LYS A 61 6.04 -3.24 -5.00
CA LYS A 61 6.13 -4.40 -4.12
C LYS A 61 4.78 -4.77 -3.51
N TYR A 62 3.97 -3.76 -3.16
CA TYR A 62 2.58 -3.95 -2.73
C TYR A 62 1.71 -4.51 -3.87
N GLU A 63 1.78 -3.94 -5.08
CA GLU A 63 0.99 -4.44 -6.22
C GLU A 63 1.31 -5.91 -6.55
N SER A 64 2.61 -6.25 -6.55
CA SER A 64 3.05 -7.63 -6.75
C SER A 64 2.56 -8.55 -5.63
N TYR A 65 2.58 -8.08 -4.38
CA TYR A 65 2.08 -8.84 -3.24
C TYR A 65 0.57 -9.11 -3.35
N LEU A 66 -0.23 -8.08 -3.66
CA LEU A 66 -1.68 -8.22 -3.79
C LEU A 66 -2.05 -9.24 -4.88
N LYS A 67 -1.39 -9.18 -6.05
CA LYS A 67 -1.60 -10.16 -7.12
C LYS A 67 -1.31 -11.59 -6.66
N ALA A 68 -0.12 -11.80 -6.10
CA ALA A 68 0.28 -13.12 -5.59
C ALA A 68 -0.65 -13.63 -4.47
N LEU A 69 -1.14 -12.73 -3.60
CA LEU A 69 -2.07 -13.06 -2.54
C LEU A 69 -3.42 -13.54 -3.08
N VAL A 70 -4.01 -12.79 -4.02
CA VAL A 70 -5.29 -13.16 -4.64
C VAL A 70 -5.15 -14.50 -5.38
N ASP A 71 -4.06 -14.69 -6.13
CA ASP A 71 -3.77 -15.96 -6.82
C ASP A 71 -3.63 -17.12 -5.83
N ALA A 72 -2.89 -16.93 -4.74
CA ALA A 72 -2.68 -17.95 -3.71
C ALA A 72 -3.99 -18.33 -3.00
N VAL A 73 -4.86 -17.37 -2.70
CA VAL A 73 -6.16 -17.67 -2.05
C VAL A 73 -7.11 -18.34 -3.03
N ASN A 74 -7.20 -17.89 -4.29
CA ASN A 74 -7.97 -18.60 -5.31
C ASN A 74 -7.48 -20.04 -5.50
N PHE A 75 -6.17 -20.26 -5.46
CA PHE A 75 -5.58 -21.60 -5.53
C PHE A 75 -5.97 -22.45 -4.30
N LEU A 76 -5.90 -21.88 -3.10
CA LEU A 76 -6.28 -22.57 -1.85
C LEU A 76 -7.76 -22.94 -1.82
N LEU A 77 -8.63 -22.12 -2.41
CA LEU A 77 -10.07 -22.38 -2.50
C LEU A 77 -10.46 -23.28 -3.68
N LYS A 78 -9.50 -23.73 -4.50
CA LYS A 78 -9.81 -24.49 -5.72
C LYS A 78 -10.59 -25.77 -5.44
N GLU A 79 -10.17 -26.54 -4.43
CA GLU A 79 -10.87 -27.78 -4.05
C GLU A 79 -12.28 -27.51 -3.51
N LEU A 80 -12.46 -26.42 -2.76
CA LEU A 80 -13.78 -25.99 -2.29
C LEU A 80 -14.67 -25.51 -3.44
N ASN A 81 -14.08 -24.91 -4.47
CA ASN A 81 -14.79 -24.46 -5.67
C ASN A 81 -15.33 -25.63 -6.50
N GLU A 82 -14.60 -26.75 -6.56
CA GLU A 82 -15.08 -27.98 -7.18
C GLU A 82 -16.34 -28.54 -6.50
N ILE A 83 -16.57 -28.18 -5.24
CA ILE A 83 -17.72 -28.60 -4.43
C ILE A 83 -18.86 -27.56 -4.48
N SER A 84 -18.54 -26.26 -4.44
CA SER A 84 -19.51 -25.23 -4.07
C SER A 84 -19.63 -24.02 -5.03
N ASP A 85 -19.21 -24.14 -6.31
CA ASP A 85 -19.31 -23.10 -7.37
C ASP A 85 -18.98 -21.67 -6.88
N LEU A 86 -17.83 -21.56 -6.21
CA LEU A 86 -17.34 -20.33 -5.63
C LEU A 86 -16.81 -19.38 -6.72
N LEU A 87 -17.08 -18.08 -6.56
CA LEU A 87 -16.46 -17.08 -7.41
C LEU A 87 -14.98 -16.91 -7.04
N SER A 88 -14.16 -16.56 -8.04
CA SER A 88 -12.83 -16.03 -7.74
C SER A 88 -12.95 -14.78 -6.87
N ILE A 89 -11.95 -14.54 -6.02
CA ILE A 89 -11.91 -13.38 -5.12
C ILE A 89 -12.18 -12.07 -5.89
N GLU A 90 -11.58 -11.89 -7.06
CA GLU A 90 -11.81 -10.71 -7.90
C GLU A 90 -13.28 -10.55 -8.28
N LYS A 91 -13.91 -11.63 -8.77
CA LYS A 91 -15.32 -11.61 -9.19
C LYS A 91 -16.25 -11.39 -8.00
N TYR A 92 -15.95 -11.99 -6.85
CA TYR A 92 -16.72 -11.77 -5.64
C TYR A 92 -16.63 -10.32 -5.17
N CYS A 93 -15.43 -9.75 -5.10
CA CYS A 93 -15.24 -8.35 -4.75
C CYS A 93 -16.00 -7.40 -5.69
N GLN A 94 -15.99 -7.70 -6.99
CA GLN A 94 -16.71 -6.91 -7.97
C GLN A 94 -18.24 -7.03 -7.83
N ARG A 95 -18.75 -8.22 -7.47
CA ARG A 95 -20.18 -8.48 -7.28
C ARG A 95 -20.71 -7.89 -5.98
N GLU A 96 -20.05 -8.14 -4.86
CA GLU A 96 -20.53 -7.77 -3.52
C GLU A 96 -20.18 -6.33 -3.13
N TYR A 97 -18.97 -5.87 -3.45
CA TYR A 97 -18.48 -4.56 -3.03
C TYR A 97 -18.43 -3.56 -4.18
N GLY A 98 -18.64 -4.00 -5.43
CA GLY A 98 -18.53 -3.13 -6.61
C GLY A 98 -17.10 -2.68 -6.91
N ILE A 99 -16.09 -3.34 -6.33
CA ILE A 99 -14.69 -2.91 -6.41
C ILE A 99 -13.86 -3.81 -7.33
N ASN A 100 -12.88 -3.21 -7.99
CA ASN A 100 -11.77 -3.96 -8.56
C ASN A 100 -10.65 -4.08 -7.51
N ILE A 101 -10.42 -5.28 -7.00
CA ILE A 101 -9.44 -5.51 -5.92
C ILE A 101 -8.04 -5.03 -6.31
N TYR A 102 -7.60 -5.24 -7.55
CA TYR A 102 -6.28 -4.79 -8.04
C TYR A 102 -6.16 -3.27 -8.21
N LYS A 103 -7.28 -2.55 -8.18
CA LYS A 103 -7.34 -1.08 -8.23
C LYS A 103 -7.86 -0.45 -6.93
N SER A 104 -7.93 -1.23 -5.84
CA SER A 104 -8.46 -0.80 -4.54
C SER A 104 -7.45 -0.04 -3.67
N HIS A 105 -6.26 0.28 -4.19
CA HIS A 105 -5.22 0.97 -3.42
C HIS A 105 -5.63 2.36 -2.89
N ASN A 106 -6.69 2.98 -3.43
CA ASN A 106 -7.22 4.24 -2.89
C ASN A 106 -8.21 4.04 -1.73
N HIS A 107 -8.59 2.80 -1.42
CA HIS A 107 -9.58 2.50 -0.38
C HIS A 107 -8.97 2.43 1.01
N PHE A 108 -7.63 2.28 1.11
CA PHE A 108 -6.92 2.19 2.38
C PHE A 108 -5.92 3.33 2.53
N ALA A 109 -5.84 3.90 3.73
CA ALA A 109 -5.07 5.11 4.00
C ALA A 109 -3.59 5.00 3.57
N ILE A 110 -2.92 3.91 3.93
CA ILE A 110 -1.48 3.78 3.66
C ILE A 110 -1.18 3.51 2.18
N THR A 111 -1.98 2.69 1.51
CA THR A 111 -1.80 2.40 0.08
C THR A 111 -2.18 3.60 -0.78
N CYS A 112 -3.16 4.38 -0.34
CA CYS A 112 -3.54 5.63 -1.00
C CYS A 112 -2.40 6.66 -0.93
N LYS A 113 -1.83 6.89 0.26
CA LYS A 113 -0.68 7.77 0.46
C LYS A 113 0.51 7.35 -0.40
N VAL A 114 0.90 6.08 -0.33
CA VAL A 114 2.07 5.56 -1.06
C VAL A 114 1.86 5.62 -2.58
N ASN A 115 0.65 5.30 -3.06
CA ASN A 115 0.29 5.45 -4.47
C ASN A 115 0.37 6.91 -4.93
N TYR A 116 -0.14 7.84 -4.12
CA TYR A 116 -0.10 9.27 -4.43
C TYR A 116 1.35 9.75 -4.61
N ILE A 117 2.22 9.46 -3.65
CA ILE A 117 3.64 9.81 -3.70
C ILE A 117 4.31 9.17 -4.92
N SER A 118 4.09 7.86 -5.13
CA SER A 118 4.63 7.12 -6.28
C SER A 118 4.23 7.76 -7.61
N ASN A 119 2.97 8.19 -7.76
CA ASN A 119 2.52 8.86 -8.99
C ASN A 119 3.11 10.26 -9.16
N CYS A 120 3.24 11.04 -8.08
CA CYS A 120 3.93 12.33 -8.12
C CYS A 120 5.37 12.17 -8.62
N ILE A 121 6.08 11.15 -8.16
CA ILE A 121 7.46 10.88 -8.57
C ILE A 121 7.55 10.43 -10.03
N LYS A 122 6.70 9.48 -10.44
CA LYS A 122 6.72 8.92 -11.80
C LYS A 122 6.33 9.92 -12.88
N HIS A 123 5.41 10.83 -12.59
CA HIS A 123 4.72 11.62 -13.61
C HIS A 123 4.82 13.14 -13.42
N TYR A 124 5.28 13.60 -12.25
CA TYR A 124 5.28 15.03 -11.89
C TYR A 124 6.60 15.45 -11.23
N ASP A 125 7.69 14.75 -11.51
CA ASP A 125 9.04 15.03 -10.98
C ASP A 125 9.09 15.15 -9.44
N GLY A 126 8.19 14.44 -8.75
CA GLY A 126 8.08 14.45 -7.30
C GLY A 126 7.29 15.63 -6.72
N LEU A 127 6.72 16.52 -7.55
CA LEU A 127 5.86 17.63 -7.11
C LEU A 127 4.47 17.11 -6.68
N PRO A 128 3.88 17.60 -5.57
CA PRO A 128 2.60 17.13 -5.03
C PRO A 128 1.38 17.72 -5.77
N VAL A 129 1.39 17.70 -7.12
CA VAL A 129 0.41 18.37 -7.98
C VAL A 129 -0.56 17.42 -8.70
N LYS A 130 -0.46 16.11 -8.42
CA LYS A 130 -1.31 15.09 -9.04
C LYS A 130 -2.74 15.23 -8.54
N GLU A 131 -3.69 15.51 -9.42
CA GLU A 131 -5.11 15.56 -9.04
C GLU A 131 -5.76 14.15 -9.00
N PRO A 132 -6.72 13.89 -8.10
CA PRO A 132 -7.04 14.74 -6.94
C PRO A 132 -5.93 14.69 -5.87
N ILE A 133 -5.71 15.81 -5.17
CA ILE A 133 -4.66 15.92 -4.14
C ILE A 133 -5.03 15.11 -2.90
N HIS A 134 -4.11 14.26 -2.45
CA HIS A 134 -4.28 13.50 -1.21
C HIS A 134 -4.23 14.46 0.00
N GLU A 135 -5.14 14.29 0.96
CA GLU A 135 -5.37 15.20 2.11
C GLU A 135 -4.08 15.61 2.85
N ARG A 136 -3.18 14.65 3.07
CA ARG A 136 -1.85 14.84 3.69
C ARG A 136 -1.00 15.92 3.02
N PHE A 137 -1.17 16.11 1.72
CA PHE A 137 -0.38 17.01 0.87
C PHE A 137 -1.14 18.27 0.47
N ALA A 138 -2.38 18.47 0.96
CA ALA A 138 -3.20 19.63 0.62
C ALA A 138 -2.53 20.98 0.95
N HIS A 139 -1.68 21.00 1.97
CA HIS A 139 -0.96 22.20 2.43
C HIS A 139 0.50 22.25 1.97
N PHE A 140 0.95 21.31 1.14
CA PHE A 140 2.33 21.31 0.65
C PHE A 140 2.48 22.34 -0.46
N SER A 141 3.67 22.92 -0.58
CA SER A 141 4.00 23.78 -1.72
C SER A 141 3.91 22.97 -3.02
N LYS A 142 3.30 23.56 -4.05
CA LYS A 142 3.22 22.96 -5.40
C LYS A 142 4.53 23.10 -6.18
N ASP A 143 5.41 23.99 -5.73
CA ASP A 143 6.69 24.30 -6.38
C ASP A 143 7.86 23.51 -5.77
N GLU A 144 7.61 22.75 -4.70
CA GLU A 144 8.63 21.97 -4.01
C GLU A 144 8.36 20.47 -4.16
N LYS A 145 9.41 19.69 -4.42
CA LYS A 145 9.31 18.23 -4.45
C LYS A 145 8.95 17.72 -3.05
N ILE A 146 8.23 16.61 -3.00
CA ILE A 146 7.90 15.93 -1.74
C ILE A 146 9.21 15.59 -1.00
N GLN A 147 9.35 16.16 0.21
CA GLN A 147 10.45 15.92 1.14
C GLN A 147 9.91 15.12 2.31
N ILE A 148 10.27 13.84 2.38
CA ILE A 148 9.90 12.95 3.47
C ILE A 148 11.17 12.50 4.18
N GLU A 149 11.17 12.58 5.50
CA GLU A 149 12.29 12.17 6.33
C GLU A 149 12.37 10.65 6.49
N ARG A 150 13.57 10.14 6.83
CA ARG A 150 13.84 8.71 7.03
C ARG A 150 12.84 8.05 7.98
N ASP A 151 12.49 8.71 9.08
CA ASP A 151 11.67 8.11 10.12
C ASP A 151 10.19 8.03 9.72
N GLU A 152 9.68 9.01 8.96
CA GLU A 152 8.35 8.93 8.35
C GLU A 152 8.32 7.80 7.30
N PHE A 153 9.34 7.71 6.45
CA PHE A 153 9.43 6.61 5.48
C PHE A 153 9.49 5.23 6.14
N LYS A 154 10.26 5.07 7.23
CA LYS A 154 10.28 3.84 8.02
C LYS A 154 8.88 3.52 8.57
N SER A 155 8.20 4.51 9.15
CA SER A 155 6.85 4.32 9.69
C SER A 155 5.86 3.89 8.62
N ASP A 156 5.95 4.45 7.41
CA ASP A 156 5.10 4.07 6.29
C ASP A 156 5.38 2.65 5.79
N ILE A 157 6.64 2.21 5.76
CA ILE A 157 6.98 0.80 5.48
C ILE A 157 6.36 -0.13 6.54
N ASP A 158 6.48 0.21 7.82
CA ASP A 158 5.95 -0.60 8.91
C ASP A 158 4.40 -0.66 8.85
N ARG A 159 3.73 0.46 8.55
CA ARG A 159 2.28 0.51 8.31
C ARG A 159 1.85 -0.30 7.09
N MET A 160 2.64 -0.27 6.01
CA MET A 160 2.37 -1.05 4.81
C MET A 160 2.45 -2.56 5.09
N LYS A 161 3.39 -3.00 5.93
CA LYS A 161 3.46 -4.41 6.39
C LYS A 161 2.19 -4.82 7.13
N GLY A 162 1.79 -4.04 8.14
CA GLY A 162 0.57 -4.33 8.90
C GLY A 162 -0.68 -4.33 8.02
N HIS A 163 -0.73 -3.45 7.02
CA HIS A 163 -1.80 -3.48 6.02
C HIS A 163 -1.77 -4.76 5.17
N CYS A 164 -0.61 -5.23 4.72
CA CYS A 164 -0.52 -6.51 3.99
C CYS A 164 -1.02 -7.69 4.83
N GLU A 165 -0.67 -7.73 6.13
CA GLU A 165 -1.15 -8.77 7.05
C GLU A 165 -2.67 -8.73 7.21
N LEU A 166 -3.24 -7.53 7.41
CA LEU A 166 -4.69 -7.35 7.48
C LEU A 166 -5.37 -7.77 6.17
N LEU A 167 -4.82 -7.38 5.03
CA LEU A 167 -5.36 -7.69 3.71
C LEU A 167 -5.37 -9.19 3.42
N LEU A 168 -4.34 -9.93 3.86
CA LEU A 168 -4.33 -11.39 3.85
C LEU A 168 -5.52 -11.96 4.65
N SER A 169 -5.70 -11.50 5.89
CA SER A 169 -6.83 -11.96 6.71
C SER A 169 -8.17 -11.65 6.07
N GLN A 170 -8.33 -10.45 5.49
CA GLN A 170 -9.56 -10.05 4.82
C GLN A 170 -9.84 -10.88 3.56
N ILE A 171 -8.85 -11.11 2.70
CA ILE A 171 -9.03 -11.90 1.47
C ILE A 171 -9.34 -13.37 1.81
N LEU A 172 -8.71 -13.94 2.84
CA LEU A 172 -9.08 -15.26 3.35
C LEU A 172 -10.51 -15.29 3.89
N ALA A 173 -10.91 -14.26 4.65
CA ALA A 173 -12.27 -14.15 5.18
C ALA A 173 -13.32 -14.10 4.07
N ILE A 174 -13.04 -13.42 2.95
CA ILE A 174 -13.89 -13.44 1.75
C ILE A 174 -14.06 -14.88 1.23
N GLY A 175 -12.97 -15.64 1.14
CA GLY A 175 -13.00 -17.04 0.73
C GLY A 175 -13.90 -17.91 1.61
N PHE A 176 -13.73 -17.82 2.93
CA PHE A 176 -14.54 -18.59 3.88
C PHE A 176 -15.99 -18.12 3.93
N LYS A 177 -16.25 -16.81 3.83
CA LYS A 177 -17.61 -16.27 3.76
C LYS A 177 -18.37 -16.88 2.59
N GLN A 178 -17.75 -16.88 1.39
CA GLN A 178 -18.34 -17.48 0.20
C GLN A 178 -18.70 -18.96 0.41
N PHE A 179 -17.75 -19.74 0.94
CA PHE A 179 -17.96 -21.16 1.18
C PHE A 179 -19.09 -21.43 2.19
N ILE A 180 -19.14 -20.68 3.29
CA ILE A 180 -20.20 -20.85 4.29
C ILE A 180 -21.57 -20.46 3.69
N GLU A 181 -21.63 -19.37 2.92
CA GLU A 181 -22.86 -18.93 2.25
C GLU A 181 -23.38 -19.98 1.25
N SER A 182 -22.49 -20.63 0.49
CA SER A 182 -22.90 -21.71 -0.41
C SER A 182 -23.46 -22.92 0.33
N GLU A 183 -22.89 -23.30 1.48
CA GLU A 183 -23.36 -24.44 2.27
C GLU A 183 -24.71 -24.17 2.96
N ILE A 184 -25.01 -22.92 3.32
CA ILE A 184 -26.30 -22.52 3.92
C ILE A 184 -27.46 -22.61 2.92
N HIS A 185 -27.20 -22.51 1.62
CA HIS A 185 -28.25 -22.60 0.60
C HIS A 185 -28.82 -24.02 0.39
N GLY A 186 -28.31 -25.04 1.09
CA GLY A 186 -28.89 -26.38 1.10
C GLY A 186 -30.19 -26.50 1.93
N GLU A 187 -31.15 -27.33 1.52
CA GLU A 187 -32.44 -27.52 2.20
C GLU A 187 -32.44 -28.61 3.30
N ASN A 188 -31.31 -28.87 3.97
CA ASN A 188 -31.22 -29.90 5.01
C ASN A 188 -31.21 -29.31 6.44
N GLU A 189 -31.48 -30.15 7.45
CA GLU A 189 -31.52 -29.72 8.86
C GLU A 189 -30.17 -29.17 9.35
N ASN A 190 -29.06 -29.65 8.76
CA ASN A 190 -27.71 -29.13 9.02
C ASN A 190 -27.55 -27.68 8.53
N ALA A 191 -28.15 -27.30 7.41
CA ALA A 191 -28.11 -25.93 6.88
C ALA A 191 -28.82 -24.94 7.79
N ARG A 192 -29.91 -25.35 8.47
CA ARG A 192 -30.59 -24.51 9.48
C ARG A 192 -29.68 -24.21 10.68
N VAL A 193 -29.03 -25.24 11.23
CA VAL A 193 -28.09 -25.08 12.36
C VAL A 193 -26.88 -24.24 11.93
N LEU A 194 -26.38 -24.43 10.71
CA LEU A 194 -25.27 -23.66 10.17
C LEU A 194 -25.65 -22.18 9.97
N LYS A 195 -26.87 -21.91 9.50
CA LYS A 195 -27.41 -20.55 9.32
C LYS A 195 -27.48 -19.79 10.65
N GLU A 196 -28.00 -20.41 11.71
CA GLU A 196 -28.04 -19.77 13.03
C GLU A 196 -26.64 -19.41 13.55
N LYS A 197 -25.65 -20.28 13.34
CA LYS A 197 -24.24 -19.99 13.67
C LYS A 197 -23.66 -18.90 12.78
N TYR A 198 -24.00 -18.90 11.49
CA TYR A 198 -23.55 -17.90 10.54
C TYR A 198 -24.08 -16.51 10.90
N ASP A 199 -25.37 -16.38 11.21
CA ASP A 199 -25.98 -15.11 11.61
C ASP A 199 -25.31 -14.52 12.87
N GLN A 200 -24.80 -15.37 13.77
CA GLN A 200 -24.03 -14.94 14.94
C GLN A 200 -22.64 -14.40 14.59
N ILE A 201 -21.99 -14.92 13.54
CA ILE A 201 -20.63 -14.51 13.13
C ILE A 201 -20.63 -13.53 11.95
N LEU A 202 -21.77 -13.31 11.29
CA LEU A 202 -21.91 -12.42 10.12
C LEU A 202 -21.39 -11.02 10.43
N LYS A 203 -21.72 -10.49 11.61
CA LYS A 203 -21.23 -9.18 12.08
C LYS A 203 -19.70 -9.11 12.13
N ASN A 204 -19.02 -10.23 12.40
CA ASN A 204 -17.56 -10.27 12.41
C ASN A 204 -17.00 -10.21 10.99
N PHE A 205 -17.64 -10.87 10.01
CA PHE A 205 -17.30 -10.72 8.60
C PHE A 205 -17.52 -9.29 8.12
N GLU A 206 -18.70 -8.71 8.39
CA GLU A 206 -19.02 -7.32 8.04
C GLU A 206 -18.02 -6.33 8.64
N TYR A 207 -17.65 -6.52 9.91
CA TYR A 207 -16.64 -5.69 10.57
C TYR A 207 -15.26 -5.84 9.92
N THR A 208 -14.81 -7.09 9.70
CA THR A 208 -13.50 -7.37 9.11
C THR A 208 -13.37 -6.85 7.68
N LEU A 209 -14.47 -6.89 6.93
CA LEU A 209 -14.53 -6.51 5.51
C LEU A 209 -15.06 -5.09 5.30
N SER A 210 -15.27 -4.32 6.37
CA SER A 210 -15.87 -2.99 6.33
C SER A 210 -15.12 -1.99 5.45
N ASP A 211 -13.79 -2.13 5.34
CA ASP A 211 -12.94 -1.30 4.48
C ASP A 211 -13.27 -1.46 2.99
N PHE A 212 -13.82 -2.61 2.58
CA PHE A 212 -14.27 -2.84 1.20
C PHE A 212 -15.64 -2.25 0.92
N SER A 213 -16.54 -2.31 1.90
CA SER A 213 -17.91 -1.82 1.77
C SER A 213 -18.00 -0.29 1.83
N ASN A 214 -17.18 0.35 2.67
CA ASN A 214 -17.23 1.78 2.92
C ASN A 214 -15.84 2.42 2.79
N PRO A 215 -15.28 2.52 1.57
CA PRO A 215 -13.98 3.10 1.37
C PRO A 215 -13.99 4.57 1.79
N ARG A 216 -13.02 4.98 2.60
CA ARG A 216 -12.85 6.39 2.98
C ARG A 216 -12.34 7.19 1.79
N ASN A 217 -12.76 8.45 1.69
CA ASN A 217 -12.15 9.39 0.77
C ASN A 217 -10.92 10.03 1.44
N TYR A 218 -9.75 9.89 0.81
CA TYR A 218 -8.47 10.46 1.27
C TYR A 218 -8.01 11.64 0.42
N PHE A 219 -8.85 12.11 -0.49
CA PHE A 219 -8.56 13.20 -1.40
C PHE A 219 -9.38 14.44 -1.06
N THR A 220 -8.80 15.61 -1.33
CA THR A 220 -9.51 16.88 -1.23
C THR A 220 -10.65 16.92 -2.23
N GLN A 221 -11.80 17.49 -1.82
CA GLN A 221 -12.95 17.74 -2.68
C GLN A 221 -12.71 18.96 -3.58
#